data_AF-A0A971A4F1-F1
#
_entry.id   AF-A0A971A4F1-F1
#
_cell.length_a   1.000
_cell.length_b   1.000
_cell.length_c   1.000
_cell.angle_alpha   90.00
_cell.angle_beta   90.00
_cell.angle_gamma   90.00
#
_symmetry.space_group_name_H-M   'P 1'
#
loop_
_entity.id
_entity.type
_entity.pdbx_description
1 polymer ?
#
loop_
_entity_poly.entity_id
_entity_poly.type
_entity_poly.pdbx_seq_one_letter_code
_entity_poly.pdbx_strand_id
1 'polypeptide(L)'
;MKKSASISPFLAVLVLLTLMVSCQNKPSTVTIGTLLEEMTTPTLLSEYPYPAFTCKQFSSYDRRSVAPEQPGWFANHDASWFIREETNNDRREFVMLEANGPGAIVRFWMTFGNEAAYTGTLRMYFDGLEVPEIEGPVMDIISGGKLAPDPLSSSVSPLTDYARRGHNLYLPIPYAKSLKITYECEALDLEKHSPSVYYNINYRTFEPGTEVVSFTMKDLETYADLIKTTANKLSLRDHSGNEIKKISKLSSESGQELSPGKTIRYEKNGPGAIYEIALQITAENLPQALRSTVIQATFDGDRTVWCPVGDFFGTGYKISPYSTWQTSTDSLGKMVTKWIMPYRNSAVIELINLGDQPVFIDDEITFGKYRWTSQSMHFGAIWHEYHGIDAKGHQGNHLIDNHDDINFVTLEGEGL
;
A
#
# COMPACT_ATOMS: atom_id res chain seq x y z
N MET A 1 -46.09 56.09 16.35
CA MET A 1 -46.62 55.02 15.47
C MET A 1 -45.45 54.31 14.80
N LYS A 2 -44.96 53.22 15.41
CA LYS A 2 -43.93 52.34 14.85
C LYS A 2 -44.64 51.23 14.05
N LYS A 3 -44.32 51.07 12.77
CA LYS A 3 -44.71 49.89 11.99
C LYS A 3 -43.54 48.90 12.00
N SER A 4 -43.72 47.77 12.67
CA SER A 4 -42.84 46.61 12.55
C SER A 4 -43.22 45.83 11.28
N ALA A 5 -42.27 45.66 10.36
CA ALA A 5 -42.44 44.75 9.24
C ALA A 5 -42.15 43.32 9.74
N SER A 6 -43.11 42.41 9.63
CA SER A 6 -42.92 41.00 9.96
C SER A 6 -42.23 40.29 8.79
N ILE A 7 -41.05 39.75 9.03
CA ILE A 7 -40.34 38.90 8.08
C ILE A 7 -41.04 37.54 8.05
N SER A 8 -41.46 37.09 6.86
CA SER A 8 -42.15 35.81 6.66
C SER A 8 -41.25 34.63 7.06
N PRO A 9 -41.75 33.63 7.81
CA PRO A 9 -40.97 32.47 8.23
C PRO A 9 -40.49 31.61 7.05
N PHE A 10 -41.09 31.75 5.86
CA PHE A 10 -40.66 31.05 4.66
C PHE A 10 -39.31 31.55 4.11
N LEU A 11 -38.98 32.82 4.33
CA LEU A 11 -37.71 33.41 3.86
C LEU A 11 -36.54 33.03 4.78
N ALA A 12 -36.82 32.79 6.08
CA ALA A 12 -35.83 32.32 7.03
C ALA A 12 -35.44 30.84 6.80
N VAL A 13 -36.40 30.00 6.37
CA VAL A 13 -36.14 28.59 6.04
C VAL A 13 -35.34 28.45 4.74
N LEU A 14 -35.58 29.30 3.73
CA LEU A 14 -34.82 29.28 2.48
C LEU A 14 -33.35 29.74 2.68
N VAL A 15 -33.12 30.71 3.58
CA VAL A 15 -31.76 31.18 3.93
C VAL A 15 -31.02 30.17 4.80
N LEU A 16 -31.71 29.42 5.68
CA LEU A 16 -31.10 28.31 6.42
C LEU A 16 -30.79 27.08 5.54
N LEU A 17 -31.57 26.81 4.49
CA LEU A 17 -31.27 25.74 3.53
C LEU A 17 -30.09 26.06 2.61
N THR A 18 -29.79 27.33 2.35
CA THR A 18 -28.58 27.74 1.60
C THR A 18 -27.31 27.79 2.44
N LEU A 19 -27.39 27.73 3.78
CA LEU A 19 -26.24 27.70 4.69
C LEU A 19 -25.84 26.28 5.12
N MET A 20 -26.54 25.24 4.63
CA MET A 20 -26.08 23.85 4.63
C MET A 20 -25.43 23.46 3.30
N VAL A 21 -24.84 24.41 2.57
CA VAL A 21 -23.68 24.06 1.76
C VAL A 21 -22.58 23.77 2.77
N SER A 22 -22.57 22.52 3.21
CA SER A 22 -21.47 21.87 3.88
C SER A 22 -20.17 22.41 3.28
N CYS A 23 -19.18 22.73 4.10
CA CYS A 23 -17.81 22.81 3.64
C CYS A 23 -17.43 21.41 3.07
N GLN A 24 -17.95 21.08 1.90
CA GLN A 24 -17.41 20.07 1.04
C GLN A 24 -16.07 20.66 0.65
N ASN A 25 -15.00 20.19 1.32
CA ASN A 25 -13.66 20.30 0.79
C ASN A 25 -13.77 19.80 -0.64
N LYS A 26 -13.77 20.74 -1.60
CA LYS A 26 -13.74 20.42 -3.01
C LYS A 26 -12.61 19.41 -3.18
N PRO A 27 -12.84 18.24 -3.82
CA PRO A 27 -11.77 17.26 -3.97
C PRO A 27 -10.57 17.98 -4.57
N SER A 28 -9.41 17.84 -3.94
CA SER A 28 -8.17 18.33 -4.54
C SER A 28 -8.00 17.62 -5.87
N THR A 29 -7.83 18.37 -6.95
CA THR A 29 -7.52 17.83 -8.26
C THR A 29 -6.37 16.84 -8.14
N VAL A 30 -6.57 15.61 -8.60
CA VAL A 30 -5.52 14.58 -8.59
C VAL A 30 -4.51 14.92 -9.68
N THR A 31 -3.27 15.12 -9.25
CA THR A 31 -2.11 15.36 -10.12
C THR A 31 -0.99 14.42 -9.72
N ILE A 32 0.07 14.34 -10.52
CA ILE A 32 1.29 13.64 -10.09
C ILE A 32 1.83 14.23 -8.79
N GLY A 33 1.75 15.56 -8.60
CA GLY A 33 2.21 16.23 -7.39
C GLY A 33 1.46 15.79 -6.14
N THR A 34 0.12 15.80 -6.18
CA THR A 34 -0.69 15.36 -5.02
C THR A 34 -0.48 13.88 -4.71
N LEU A 35 -0.27 13.04 -5.73
CA LEU A 35 0.05 11.61 -5.54
C LEU A 35 1.45 11.41 -4.95
N LEU A 36 2.45 12.21 -5.35
CA LEU A 36 3.80 12.16 -4.76
C LEU A 36 3.83 12.61 -3.29
N GLU A 37 3.02 13.60 -2.92
CA GLU A 37 2.85 14.04 -1.54
C GLU A 37 2.17 12.95 -0.69
N GLU A 38 1.14 12.31 -1.25
CA GLU A 38 0.43 11.20 -0.61
C GLU A 38 1.40 10.08 -0.19
N MET A 39 2.35 9.70 -1.05
CA MET A 39 3.32 8.62 -0.79
C MET A 39 4.14 8.82 0.50
N THR A 40 4.27 10.05 1.00
CA THR A 40 5.11 10.37 2.17
C THR A 40 4.31 10.95 3.33
N THR A 41 2.97 10.94 3.26
CA THR A 41 2.07 11.48 4.28
C THR A 41 1.48 10.36 5.13
N PRO A 42 2.01 10.09 6.35
CA PRO A 42 1.65 8.90 7.12
C PRO A 42 0.19 8.90 7.61
N THR A 43 -0.39 10.09 7.82
CA THR A 43 -1.78 10.21 8.32
C THR A 43 -2.81 9.70 7.31
N LEU A 44 -2.50 9.68 6.02
CA LEU A 44 -3.45 9.21 5.00
C LEU A 44 -3.71 7.70 5.07
N LEU A 45 -2.81 6.93 5.68
CA LEU A 45 -3.05 5.50 5.96
C LEU A 45 -4.05 5.28 7.10
N SER A 46 -4.39 6.32 7.86
CA SER A 46 -5.37 6.29 8.94
C SER A 46 -6.74 6.86 8.53
N GLU A 47 -6.90 7.22 7.25
CA GLU A 47 -8.09 7.85 6.71
C GLU A 47 -8.59 7.09 5.48
N TYR A 48 -9.90 6.90 5.36
CA TYR A 48 -10.54 6.35 4.17
C TYR A 48 -10.26 7.27 2.97
N PRO A 49 -9.84 6.75 1.81
CA PRO A 49 -9.27 7.59 0.78
C PRO A 49 -10.25 8.59 0.21
N TYR A 50 -9.74 9.79 -0.07
CA TYR A 50 -10.48 10.82 -0.78
C TYR A 50 -9.57 11.56 -1.78
N PRO A 51 -9.96 11.68 -3.07
CA PRO A 51 -11.17 11.10 -3.67
C PRO A 51 -11.16 9.56 -3.58
N ALA A 52 -12.36 8.97 -3.44
CA ALA A 52 -12.51 7.53 -3.34
C ALA A 52 -12.01 6.85 -4.63
N PHE A 53 -11.38 5.70 -4.48
CA PHE A 53 -10.89 4.90 -5.59
C PHE A 53 -10.98 3.41 -5.32
N THR A 54 -11.03 2.62 -6.39
CA THR A 54 -10.77 1.18 -6.34
C THR A 54 -9.36 0.90 -6.82
N CYS A 55 -8.58 0.12 -6.06
CA CYS A 55 -7.30 -0.41 -6.53
C CYS A 55 -7.56 -1.64 -7.40
N LYS A 56 -6.96 -1.68 -8.59
CA LYS A 56 -7.06 -2.78 -9.55
C LYS A 56 -5.68 -3.24 -9.98
N GLN A 57 -5.59 -4.48 -10.44
CA GLN A 57 -4.40 -5.04 -11.06
C GLN A 57 -4.75 -5.61 -12.42
N PHE A 58 -3.88 -5.36 -13.40
CA PHE A 58 -3.81 -6.18 -14.60
C PHE A 58 -2.42 -6.82 -14.68
N SER A 59 -2.30 -8.04 -15.19
CA SER A 59 -1.04 -8.77 -15.22
C SER A 59 -0.96 -9.72 -16.41
N SER A 60 0.22 -10.29 -16.61
CA SER A 60 0.47 -11.40 -17.55
C SER A 60 -0.09 -12.74 -17.08
N TYR A 61 -1.06 -12.79 -16.15
CA TYR A 61 -1.55 -14.05 -15.58
C TYR A 61 -2.09 -14.99 -16.66
N ASP A 62 -1.98 -16.29 -16.40
CA ASP A 62 -2.52 -17.33 -17.26
C ASP A 62 -4.04 -17.28 -17.29
N ARG A 63 -4.62 -16.94 -18.45
CA ARG A 63 -6.09 -16.81 -18.59
C ARG A 63 -6.87 -18.10 -18.41
N ARG A 64 -6.18 -19.24 -18.31
CA ARG A 64 -6.80 -20.51 -17.92
C ARG A 64 -7.12 -20.55 -16.42
N SER A 65 -6.47 -19.71 -15.60
CA SER A 65 -6.85 -19.44 -14.22
C SER A 65 -8.04 -18.49 -14.19
N VAL A 66 -9.23 -19.03 -13.94
CA VAL A 66 -10.50 -18.29 -14.01
C VAL A 66 -11.08 -18.01 -12.63
N ALA A 67 -11.34 -19.05 -11.85
CA ALA A 67 -11.94 -18.95 -10.52
C ALA A 67 -11.62 -20.20 -9.68
N PRO A 68 -11.70 -20.10 -8.33
CA PRO A 68 -11.63 -21.25 -7.45
C PRO A 68 -12.55 -22.38 -7.89
N GLU A 69 -12.09 -23.63 -7.72
CA GLU A 69 -12.82 -24.86 -8.06
C GLU A 69 -13.12 -25.08 -9.56
N GLN A 70 -12.69 -24.17 -10.45
CA GLN A 70 -12.84 -24.34 -11.90
C GLN A 70 -11.60 -25.01 -12.52
N PRO A 71 -11.76 -25.75 -13.64
CA PRO A 71 -10.62 -26.27 -14.39
C PRO A 71 -9.63 -25.17 -14.75
N GLY A 72 -8.35 -25.39 -14.42
CA GLY A 72 -7.28 -24.42 -14.71
C GLY A 72 -7.07 -23.36 -13.63
N TRP A 73 -7.75 -23.41 -12.47
CA TRP A 73 -7.56 -22.44 -11.38
C TRP A 73 -6.08 -22.18 -11.03
N PHE A 74 -5.25 -23.23 -11.03
CA PHE A 74 -3.81 -23.13 -10.77
C PHE A 74 -2.95 -23.23 -12.05
N ALA A 75 -3.49 -22.86 -13.21
CA ALA A 75 -2.68 -22.73 -14.41
C ALA A 75 -1.58 -21.67 -14.18
N ASN A 76 -0.35 -22.00 -14.56
CA ASN A 76 0.85 -21.29 -14.08
C ASN A 76 1.74 -20.79 -15.24
N HIS A 77 1.18 -20.60 -16.44
CA HIS A 77 1.93 -20.01 -17.55
C HIS A 77 1.76 -18.48 -17.56
N ASP A 78 2.16 -17.81 -16.47
CA ASP A 78 1.87 -16.39 -16.20
C ASP A 78 2.74 -15.38 -16.95
N ALA A 79 3.11 -15.68 -18.20
CA ALA A 79 3.91 -14.81 -19.06
C ALA A 79 3.22 -14.54 -20.39
N SER A 80 3.45 -13.34 -20.93
CA SER A 80 3.09 -12.99 -22.31
C SER A 80 1.61 -13.17 -22.64
N TRP A 81 0.74 -12.97 -21.65
CA TRP A 81 -0.70 -12.77 -21.84
C TRP A 81 -0.97 -11.27 -21.99
N PHE A 82 -1.67 -10.89 -23.06
CA PHE A 82 -2.00 -9.50 -23.40
C PHE A 82 -3.49 -9.40 -23.71
N ILE A 83 -4.13 -8.24 -23.50
CA ILE A 83 -5.55 -8.02 -23.81
C ILE A 83 -5.82 -8.44 -25.26
N ARG A 84 -5.00 -7.95 -26.18
CA ARG A 84 -5.06 -8.25 -27.61
C ARG A 84 -3.78 -7.81 -28.33
N GLU A 85 -3.64 -8.22 -29.58
CA GLU A 85 -2.71 -7.68 -30.56
C GLU A 85 -3.42 -6.62 -31.42
N GLU A 86 -2.72 -5.52 -31.73
CA GLU A 86 -3.19 -4.47 -32.63
C GLU A 86 -2.09 -4.08 -33.63
N THR A 87 -2.51 -3.56 -34.78
CA THR A 87 -1.62 -2.85 -35.71
C THR A 87 -1.84 -1.35 -35.56
N ASN A 88 -0.79 -0.62 -35.21
CA ASN A 88 -0.83 0.83 -35.02
C ASN A 88 0.27 1.50 -35.88
N ASN A 89 -0.11 2.16 -36.97
CA ASN A 89 0.82 2.79 -37.91
C ASN A 89 1.95 1.83 -38.34
N ASP A 90 1.56 0.66 -38.86
CA ASP A 90 2.45 -0.45 -39.28
C ASP A 90 3.25 -1.13 -38.16
N ARG A 91 3.11 -0.70 -36.90
CA ARG A 91 3.71 -1.38 -35.74
C ARG A 91 2.79 -2.46 -35.21
N ARG A 92 3.36 -3.58 -34.81
CA ARG A 92 2.67 -4.68 -34.13
C ARG A 92 2.76 -4.46 -32.62
N GLU A 93 1.65 -4.08 -32.01
CA GLU A 93 1.59 -3.70 -30.59
C GLU A 93 0.71 -4.67 -29.80
N PHE A 94 1.14 -5.05 -28.60
CA PHE A 94 0.41 -5.90 -27.68
C PHE A 94 -0.15 -5.06 -26.53
N VAL A 95 -1.48 -5.03 -26.40
CA VAL A 95 -2.15 -4.21 -25.39
C VAL A 95 -2.01 -4.88 -24.02
N MET A 96 -1.25 -4.26 -23.12
CA MET A 96 -1.02 -4.73 -21.76
C MET A 96 -2.12 -4.28 -20.80
N LEU A 97 -2.61 -3.05 -20.97
CA LEU A 97 -3.68 -2.48 -20.16
C LEU A 97 -4.51 -1.54 -21.03
N GLU A 98 -5.83 -1.54 -20.83
CA GLU A 98 -6.74 -0.53 -21.33
C GLU A 98 -7.74 -0.18 -20.23
N ALA A 99 -7.66 1.05 -19.72
CA ALA A 99 -8.46 1.54 -18.61
C ALA A 99 -9.26 2.77 -19.05
N ASN A 100 -10.53 2.82 -18.65
CA ASN A 100 -11.46 3.92 -18.92
C ASN A 100 -11.81 4.66 -17.61
N GLY A 101 -12.05 5.96 -17.73
CA GLY A 101 -12.33 6.84 -16.60
C GLY A 101 -11.07 7.45 -15.97
N PRO A 102 -11.25 8.32 -14.96
CA PRO A 102 -10.15 8.92 -14.22
C PRO A 102 -9.41 7.86 -13.39
N GLY A 103 -8.08 7.85 -13.45
CA GLY A 103 -7.26 6.88 -12.74
C GLY A 103 -5.80 7.29 -12.60
N ALA A 104 -5.01 6.41 -12.00
CA ALA A 104 -3.57 6.56 -11.91
C ALA A 104 -2.87 5.21 -11.83
N ILE A 105 -1.81 4.98 -12.60
CA ILE A 105 -0.88 3.88 -12.32
C ILE A 105 -0.16 4.22 -11.01
N VAL A 106 -0.05 3.25 -10.12
CA VAL A 106 0.63 3.39 -8.82
C VAL A 106 1.75 2.38 -8.61
N ARG A 107 1.79 1.33 -9.42
CA ARG A 107 2.93 0.41 -9.53
C ARG A 107 2.92 -0.27 -10.89
N PHE A 108 4.08 -0.35 -11.53
CA PHE A 108 4.30 -1.16 -12.72
C PHE A 108 5.54 -2.03 -12.51
N TRP A 109 5.35 -3.34 -12.47
CA TRP A 109 6.42 -4.33 -12.36
C TRP A 109 6.55 -5.14 -13.65
N MET A 110 7.80 -5.43 -14.06
CA MET A 110 8.11 -6.33 -15.17
C MET A 110 9.36 -7.18 -14.92
N THR A 111 9.43 -8.37 -15.52
CA THR A 111 10.67 -9.14 -15.73
C THR A 111 10.60 -9.93 -17.04
N PHE A 112 11.75 -10.34 -17.57
CA PHE A 112 11.90 -10.78 -18.96
C PHE A 112 12.68 -12.09 -19.06
N GLY A 113 12.25 -12.97 -19.95
CA GLY A 113 12.87 -14.28 -20.14
C GLY A 113 14.15 -14.27 -20.97
N ASN A 114 14.33 -13.28 -21.86
CA ASN A 114 15.51 -13.17 -22.72
C ASN A 114 15.72 -11.73 -23.26
N GLU A 115 16.74 -11.58 -24.11
CA GLU A 115 17.13 -10.31 -24.72
C GLU A 115 16.09 -9.66 -25.62
N ALA A 116 15.42 -10.45 -26.47
CA ALA A 116 14.37 -9.91 -27.32
C ALA A 116 13.21 -9.33 -26.50
N ALA A 117 12.93 -9.90 -25.31
CA ALA A 117 11.91 -9.39 -24.41
C ALA A 117 12.34 -8.10 -23.68
N TYR A 118 13.55 -8.03 -23.11
CA TYR A 118 13.93 -6.81 -22.38
C TYR A 118 14.31 -5.63 -23.29
N THR A 119 14.50 -5.84 -24.59
CA THR A 119 14.76 -4.77 -25.58
C THR A 119 13.50 -4.24 -26.27
N GLY A 120 12.32 -4.75 -25.90
CA GLY A 120 11.04 -4.28 -26.46
C GLY A 120 10.71 -2.83 -26.10
N THR A 121 9.78 -2.25 -26.85
CA THR A 121 9.33 -0.86 -26.69
C THR A 121 8.03 -0.80 -25.92
N LEU A 122 7.97 0.05 -24.89
CA LEU A 122 6.76 0.31 -24.11
C LEU A 122 6.17 1.66 -24.51
N ARG A 123 4.84 1.73 -24.61
CA ARG A 123 4.10 2.96 -24.95
C ARG A 123 2.92 3.18 -24.02
N MET A 124 2.64 4.43 -23.68
CA MET A 124 1.46 4.82 -22.90
C MET A 124 0.71 5.96 -23.61
N TYR A 125 -0.55 5.69 -23.94
CA TYR A 125 -1.47 6.59 -24.62
C TYR A 125 -2.52 7.10 -23.63
N PHE A 126 -2.66 8.41 -23.56
CA PHE A 126 -3.54 9.08 -22.60
C PHE A 126 -4.78 9.62 -23.30
N ASP A 127 -5.92 9.51 -22.64
CA ASP A 127 -7.17 10.20 -22.99
C ASP A 127 -7.64 10.05 -24.45
N GLY A 128 -7.31 8.91 -25.08
CA GLY A 128 -7.68 8.59 -26.45
C GLY A 128 -6.76 9.22 -27.52
N LEU A 129 -5.62 9.80 -27.12
CA LEU A 129 -4.63 10.33 -28.06
C LEU A 129 -3.94 9.19 -28.83
N GLU A 130 -3.74 9.39 -30.13
CA GLU A 130 -3.08 8.42 -31.01
C GLU A 130 -1.55 8.42 -30.86
N VAL A 131 -0.99 9.52 -30.36
CA VAL A 131 0.44 9.67 -30.08
C VAL A 131 0.68 9.34 -28.60
N PRO A 132 1.63 8.45 -28.28
CA PRO A 132 1.92 8.13 -26.89
C PRO A 132 2.67 9.28 -26.22
N GLU A 133 2.34 9.57 -24.96
CA GLU A 133 3.05 10.57 -24.16
C GLU A 133 4.36 9.98 -23.59
N ILE A 134 4.36 8.67 -23.31
CA ILE A 134 5.54 7.93 -22.88
C ILE A 134 5.83 6.87 -23.94
N GLU A 135 7.04 6.89 -24.50
CA GLU A 135 7.54 5.90 -25.45
C GLU A 135 9.05 5.64 -25.25
N GLY A 136 9.47 4.40 -25.40
CA GLY A 136 10.89 4.02 -25.42
C GLY A 136 11.17 2.58 -24.98
N PRO A 137 12.46 2.21 -24.86
CA PRO A 137 12.85 0.89 -24.37
C PRO A 137 12.25 0.62 -23.00
N VAL A 138 11.66 -0.57 -22.83
CA VAL A 138 10.92 -0.93 -21.62
C VAL A 138 11.79 -0.83 -20.36
N MET A 139 13.05 -1.23 -20.45
CA MET A 139 13.99 -1.19 -19.33
C MET A 139 14.30 0.24 -18.87
N ASP A 140 14.37 1.19 -19.80
CA ASP A 140 14.63 2.60 -19.50
C ASP A 140 13.45 3.23 -18.77
N ILE A 141 12.22 2.90 -19.21
CA ILE A 141 10.98 3.43 -18.63
C ILE A 141 10.71 2.85 -17.24
N ILE A 142 10.83 1.53 -17.05
CA ILE A 142 10.40 0.88 -15.81
C ILE A 142 11.43 1.05 -14.69
N SER A 143 12.73 0.93 -14.97
CA SER A 143 13.75 0.98 -13.92
C SER A 143 15.05 1.69 -14.28
N GLY A 144 15.27 2.03 -15.55
CA GLY A 144 16.49 2.69 -16.03
C GLY A 144 16.55 4.19 -15.71
N GLY A 145 15.52 4.71 -15.05
CA GLY A 145 15.50 6.07 -14.53
C GLY A 145 15.04 7.13 -15.53
N LYS A 146 14.44 6.73 -16.66
CA LYS A 146 13.94 7.67 -17.67
C LYS A 146 12.84 8.58 -17.13
N LEU A 147 11.99 8.06 -16.24
CA LEU A 147 10.85 8.80 -15.68
C LEU A 147 11.10 9.34 -14.26
N ALA A 148 11.88 8.63 -13.44
CA ALA A 148 12.10 8.98 -12.04
C ALA A 148 13.41 8.38 -11.53
N PRO A 149 14.01 8.89 -10.44
CA PRO A 149 15.14 8.24 -9.80
C PRO A 149 14.72 7.04 -8.93
N ASP A 150 15.69 6.26 -8.46
CA ASP A 150 15.51 5.31 -7.36
C ASP A 150 15.03 6.06 -6.09
N PRO A 151 14.07 5.53 -5.30
CA PRO A 151 13.46 4.20 -5.41
C PRO A 151 12.16 4.17 -6.24
N LEU A 152 11.76 5.31 -6.81
CA LEU A 152 10.53 5.44 -7.62
C LEU A 152 10.64 4.72 -8.97
N SER A 153 11.84 4.51 -9.49
CA SER A 153 12.14 3.65 -10.64
C SER A 153 13.36 2.83 -10.29
N SER A 154 13.18 1.54 -10.02
CA SER A 154 14.19 0.70 -9.37
C SER A 154 14.17 -0.75 -9.89
N SER A 155 15.26 -1.46 -9.67
CA SER A 155 15.41 -2.86 -10.11
C SER A 155 16.08 -3.69 -9.01
N VAL A 156 15.44 -4.79 -8.63
CA VAL A 156 15.84 -5.65 -7.49
C VAL A 156 15.90 -7.12 -7.90
N SER A 157 16.77 -7.95 -7.32
CA SER A 157 17.79 -7.64 -6.30
C SER A 157 19.11 -7.15 -6.94
N PRO A 158 19.81 -6.18 -6.32
CA PRO A 158 21.07 -5.63 -6.87
C PRO A 158 22.21 -6.66 -7.00
N LEU A 159 22.09 -7.83 -6.36
CA LEU A 159 23.06 -8.94 -6.48
C LEU A 159 22.86 -9.80 -7.74
N THR A 160 21.81 -9.54 -8.53
CA THR A 160 21.50 -10.27 -9.77
C THR A 160 21.91 -9.44 -10.99
N ASP A 161 22.22 -10.07 -12.12
CA ASP A 161 22.46 -9.35 -13.39
C ASP A 161 21.26 -8.48 -13.74
N TYR A 162 21.48 -7.24 -14.20
CA TYR A 162 20.40 -6.26 -14.41
C TYR A 162 19.26 -6.79 -15.29
N ALA A 163 19.59 -7.49 -16.38
CA ALA A 163 18.62 -8.09 -17.30
C ALA A 163 17.75 -9.22 -16.70
N ARG A 164 18.11 -9.74 -15.52
CA ARG A 164 17.45 -10.87 -14.84
C ARG A 164 16.77 -10.46 -13.53
N ARG A 165 16.64 -9.16 -13.29
CA ARG A 165 15.99 -8.60 -12.10
C ARG A 165 14.49 -8.44 -12.29
N GLY A 166 13.80 -8.12 -11.21
CA GLY A 166 12.47 -7.51 -11.26
C GLY A 166 12.60 -6.00 -11.34
N HIS A 167 11.95 -5.40 -12.33
CA HIS A 167 11.96 -3.96 -12.60
C HIS A 167 10.67 -3.35 -12.08
N ASN A 168 10.74 -2.25 -11.33
CA ASN A 168 9.59 -1.60 -10.70
C ASN A 168 9.59 -0.10 -10.97
N LEU A 169 8.44 0.41 -11.39
CA LEU A 169 8.11 1.83 -11.43
C LEU A 169 6.99 2.11 -10.42
N TYR A 170 7.30 2.92 -9.41
CA TYR A 170 6.38 3.44 -8.39
C TYR A 170 6.05 4.93 -8.60
N LEU A 171 6.59 5.58 -9.63
CA LEU A 171 6.16 6.92 -10.02
C LEU A 171 4.66 6.89 -10.36
N PRO A 172 3.80 7.68 -9.69
CA PRO A 172 2.40 7.73 -10.03
C PRO A 172 2.19 8.38 -11.40
N ILE A 173 1.38 7.75 -12.26
CA ILE A 173 1.07 8.22 -13.62
C ILE A 173 -0.46 8.41 -13.74
N PRO A 174 -0.99 9.62 -13.43
CA PRO A 174 -2.42 9.90 -13.52
C PRO A 174 -2.92 10.04 -14.97
N TYR A 175 -4.21 9.76 -15.18
CA TYR A 175 -4.94 9.95 -16.44
C TYR A 175 -6.39 10.34 -16.17
N ALA A 176 -6.93 11.26 -16.98
CA ALA A 176 -8.21 11.90 -16.73
C ALA A 176 -9.41 11.15 -17.33
N LYS A 177 -9.23 10.56 -18.51
CA LYS A 177 -10.31 9.92 -19.28
C LYS A 177 -10.02 8.47 -19.61
N SER A 178 -8.77 8.14 -19.98
CA SER A 178 -8.40 6.77 -20.32
C SER A 178 -6.88 6.59 -20.36
N LEU A 179 -6.42 5.35 -20.22
CA LEU A 179 -5.04 4.95 -20.42
C LEU A 179 -4.97 3.65 -21.22
N LYS A 180 -4.17 3.64 -22.28
CA LYS A 180 -3.77 2.41 -22.98
C LYS A 180 -2.27 2.22 -22.88
N ILE A 181 -1.82 1.05 -22.43
CA ILE A 181 -0.40 0.68 -22.38
C ILE A 181 -0.18 -0.43 -23.40
N THR A 182 0.77 -0.23 -24.30
CA THR A 182 1.17 -1.24 -25.28
C THR A 182 2.65 -1.58 -25.16
N TYR A 183 2.98 -2.80 -25.57
CA TYR A 183 4.34 -3.29 -25.66
C TYR A 183 4.57 -3.84 -27.06
N GLU A 184 5.74 -3.56 -27.62
CA GLU A 184 6.15 -4.02 -28.95
C GLU A 184 7.42 -4.87 -28.81
N CYS A 185 7.36 -6.08 -29.36
CA CYS A 185 8.48 -7.01 -29.45
C CYS A 185 8.30 -7.88 -30.69
N GLU A 186 9.21 -7.76 -31.65
CA GLU A 186 9.14 -8.52 -32.92
C GLU A 186 9.15 -10.03 -32.69
N ALA A 187 9.94 -10.51 -31.73
CA ALA A 187 10.10 -11.93 -31.44
C ALA A 187 8.87 -12.56 -30.74
N LEU A 188 7.87 -11.77 -30.35
CA LEU A 188 6.75 -12.25 -29.55
C LEU A 188 5.73 -13.04 -30.36
N ASP A 189 5.56 -14.30 -29.99
CA ASP A 189 4.58 -15.24 -30.52
C ASP A 189 3.51 -15.48 -29.46
N LEU A 190 2.27 -15.06 -29.75
CA LEU A 190 1.14 -15.19 -28.82
C LEU A 190 0.62 -16.62 -28.70
N GLU A 191 0.81 -17.47 -29.72
CA GLU A 191 0.40 -18.88 -29.62
C GLU A 191 1.34 -19.65 -28.69
N LYS A 192 2.63 -19.27 -28.70
CA LYS A 192 3.65 -19.87 -27.82
C LYS A 192 3.85 -19.14 -26.50
N HIS A 193 3.29 -17.95 -26.35
CA HIS A 193 3.55 -17.03 -25.23
C HIS A 193 5.06 -16.83 -24.98
N SER A 194 5.82 -16.62 -26.05
CA SER A 194 7.29 -16.57 -26.01
C SER A 194 7.83 -15.41 -26.86
N PRO A 195 8.88 -14.69 -26.44
CA PRO A 195 9.60 -14.86 -25.18
C PRO A 195 8.75 -14.47 -23.96
N SER A 196 9.15 -14.94 -22.79
CA SER A 196 8.38 -14.66 -21.56
C SER A 196 8.51 -13.18 -21.16
N VAL A 197 7.37 -12.50 -21.10
CA VAL A 197 7.22 -11.13 -20.58
C VAL A 197 6.26 -11.20 -19.39
N TYR A 198 6.80 -11.06 -18.19
CA TYR A 198 6.00 -11.04 -16.97
C TYR A 198 5.72 -9.60 -16.57
N TYR A 199 4.48 -9.30 -16.17
CA TYR A 199 4.15 -7.96 -15.70
C TYR A 199 2.98 -7.91 -14.72
N ASN A 200 2.99 -6.89 -13.86
CA ASN A 200 1.86 -6.47 -13.04
C ASN A 200 1.73 -4.94 -13.12
N ILE A 201 0.53 -4.46 -13.39
CA ILE A 201 0.19 -3.04 -13.44
C ILE A 201 -0.89 -2.80 -12.39
N ASN A 202 -0.53 -2.20 -11.27
CA ASN A 202 -1.47 -1.75 -10.26
C ASN A 202 -1.88 -0.30 -10.54
N TYR A 203 -3.18 -0.06 -10.53
CA TYR A 203 -3.74 1.25 -10.82
C TYR A 203 -4.98 1.53 -9.98
N ARG A 204 -5.21 2.81 -9.72
CA ARG A 204 -6.43 3.32 -9.11
C ARG A 204 -7.43 3.67 -10.20
N THR A 205 -8.69 3.31 -10.00
CA THR A 205 -9.84 3.88 -10.71
C THR A 205 -10.56 4.80 -9.73
N PHE A 206 -10.60 6.10 -10.01
CA PHE A 206 -11.33 7.06 -9.19
C PHE A 206 -12.81 7.08 -9.56
N GLU A 207 -13.66 7.52 -8.63
CA GLU A 207 -15.09 7.70 -8.89
C GLU A 207 -15.35 8.67 -10.06
N PRO A 208 -16.40 8.43 -10.89
CA PRO A 208 -16.77 9.34 -11.97
C PRO A 208 -16.94 10.79 -11.48
N GLY A 209 -16.38 11.74 -12.23
CA GLY A 209 -16.39 13.17 -11.87
C GLY A 209 -15.22 13.62 -10.99
N THR A 210 -14.36 12.70 -10.54
CA THR A 210 -13.07 13.06 -9.93
C THR A 210 -12.24 13.86 -10.93
N GLU A 211 -11.79 15.04 -10.53
CA GLU A 211 -10.91 15.88 -11.34
C GLU A 211 -9.49 15.32 -11.30
N VAL A 212 -9.00 14.83 -12.42
CA VAL A 212 -7.64 14.29 -12.58
C VAL A 212 -6.96 15.02 -13.73
N VAL A 213 -5.69 15.38 -13.56
CA VAL A 213 -4.83 15.90 -14.62
C VAL A 213 -3.99 14.75 -15.15
N SER A 214 -4.11 14.47 -16.44
CA SER A 214 -3.30 13.45 -17.11
C SER A 214 -1.83 13.83 -17.11
N PHE A 215 -1.00 12.84 -16.87
CA PHE A 215 0.45 12.96 -16.93
C PHE A 215 0.91 13.47 -18.30
N THR A 216 1.92 14.33 -18.27
CA THR A 216 2.72 14.72 -19.44
C THR A 216 4.21 14.64 -19.12
N MET A 217 5.07 14.48 -20.11
CA MET A 217 6.53 14.48 -19.89
C MET A 217 7.02 15.81 -19.29
N LYS A 218 6.30 16.91 -19.51
CA LYS A 218 6.58 18.21 -18.88
C LYS A 218 6.36 18.20 -17.36
N ASP A 219 5.56 17.27 -16.84
CA ASP A 219 5.39 17.14 -15.40
C ASP A 219 6.67 16.71 -14.70
N LEU A 220 7.55 15.95 -15.38
CA LEU A 220 8.85 15.58 -14.81
C LEU A 220 9.73 16.81 -14.55
N GLU A 221 9.64 17.82 -15.41
CA GLU A 221 10.31 19.11 -15.22
C GLU A 221 9.61 19.95 -14.15
N THR A 222 8.26 19.99 -14.21
CA THR A 222 7.44 20.82 -13.31
C THR A 222 7.54 20.35 -11.86
N TYR A 223 7.61 19.03 -11.62
CA TYR A 223 7.65 18.41 -10.31
C TYR A 223 9.03 17.82 -9.96
N ALA A 224 10.10 18.21 -10.67
CA ALA A 224 11.44 17.64 -10.49
C ALA A 224 11.91 17.63 -9.02
N ASP A 225 11.75 18.75 -8.32
CA ASP A 225 12.14 18.89 -6.90
C ASP A 225 11.29 18.01 -5.98
N LEU A 226 9.99 17.90 -6.26
CA LEU A 226 9.08 17.07 -5.48
C LEU A 226 9.39 15.58 -5.69
N ILE A 227 9.59 15.14 -6.93
CA ILE A 227 10.02 13.77 -7.27
C ILE A 227 11.29 13.40 -6.50
N LYS A 228 12.30 14.28 -6.54
CA LYS A 228 13.57 14.08 -5.83
C LYS A 228 13.38 14.03 -4.32
N THR A 229 12.55 14.91 -3.77
CA THR A 229 12.29 14.99 -2.33
C THR A 229 11.53 13.77 -1.83
N THR A 230 10.49 13.34 -2.55
CA THR A 230 9.74 12.11 -2.29
C THR A 230 10.66 10.89 -2.34
N ALA A 231 11.48 10.75 -3.39
CA ALA A 231 12.45 9.67 -3.51
C ALA A 231 13.43 9.63 -2.32
N ASN A 232 14.02 10.79 -1.95
CA ASN A 232 14.94 10.89 -0.82
C ASN A 232 14.27 10.52 0.50
N LYS A 233 13.05 11.01 0.75
CA LYS A 233 12.30 10.67 1.96
C LYS A 233 12.13 9.16 2.05
N LEU A 234 11.58 8.54 1.01
CA LEU A 234 11.33 7.09 0.95
C LEU A 234 12.60 6.27 1.17
N SER A 235 13.71 6.62 0.51
CA SER A 235 14.99 5.92 0.68
C SER A 235 15.56 6.05 2.10
N LEU A 236 15.48 7.24 2.70
CA LEU A 236 15.98 7.50 4.04
C LEU A 236 15.01 7.09 5.15
N ARG A 237 13.79 6.67 4.79
CA ARG A 237 12.65 6.53 5.71
C ARG A 237 12.46 7.78 6.58
N ASP A 238 12.64 8.94 5.96
CA ASP A 238 12.61 10.21 6.66
C ASP A 238 11.17 10.66 6.94
N HIS A 239 10.82 10.68 8.22
CA HIS A 239 9.52 11.12 8.70
C HIS A 239 9.48 12.63 9.02
N SER A 240 10.53 13.38 8.68
CA SER A 240 10.60 14.83 8.91
C SER A 240 9.43 15.58 8.25
N GLY A 241 8.98 16.65 8.93
CA GLY A 241 7.79 17.41 8.54
C GLY A 241 6.46 16.84 9.04
N ASN A 242 6.44 15.61 9.57
CA ASN A 242 5.26 15.02 10.22
C ASN A 242 5.20 15.34 11.72
N GLU A 243 5.47 16.60 12.11
CA GLU A 243 5.57 16.99 13.52
C GLU A 243 4.26 16.75 14.28
N ILE A 244 4.33 15.90 15.29
CA ILE A 244 3.20 15.59 16.16
C ILE A 244 3.13 16.62 17.27
N LYS A 245 2.05 17.40 17.31
CA LYS A 245 1.83 18.38 18.38
C LYS A 245 1.30 17.69 19.64
N LYS A 246 1.84 18.09 20.81
CA LYS A 246 1.41 17.65 22.15
C LYS A 246 1.51 16.13 22.33
N ILE A 247 2.74 15.62 22.28
CA ILE A 247 3.01 14.22 22.57
C ILE A 247 2.98 13.93 24.07
N SER A 248 2.51 12.74 24.44
CA SER A 248 2.70 12.15 25.77
C SER A 248 3.19 10.73 25.63
N LYS A 249 4.17 10.36 26.44
CA LYS A 249 4.76 9.02 26.44
C LYS A 249 4.35 8.26 27.69
N LEU A 250 4.04 6.97 27.55
CA LEU A 250 3.84 6.04 28.64
C LEU A 250 4.82 4.87 28.48
N SER A 251 5.32 4.34 29.58
CA SER A 251 6.26 3.22 29.62
C SER A 251 6.15 2.48 30.95
N SER A 252 6.62 1.26 30.97
CA SER A 252 6.88 0.46 32.14
C SER A 252 8.12 0.98 32.87
N GLU A 253 8.41 0.42 34.03
CA GLU A 253 9.78 0.50 34.55
C GLU A 253 10.71 -0.26 33.60
N SER A 254 11.97 0.20 33.46
CA SER A 254 12.94 -0.46 32.59
C SER A 254 13.26 -1.86 33.12
N GLY A 255 13.23 -2.84 32.23
CA GLY A 255 13.38 -4.25 32.57
C GLY A 255 12.26 -4.80 33.45
N GLN A 256 11.05 -4.22 33.41
CA GLN A 256 9.92 -4.69 34.21
C GLN A 256 9.62 -6.16 33.91
N GLU A 257 9.56 -6.99 34.95
CA GLU A 257 9.14 -8.38 34.82
C GLU A 257 7.63 -8.48 34.52
N LEU A 258 7.29 -9.21 33.47
CA LEU A 258 5.96 -9.64 33.12
C LEU A 258 5.88 -11.16 33.31
N SER A 259 5.45 -11.60 34.50
CA SER A 259 5.32 -13.02 34.83
C SER A 259 4.21 -13.71 34.00
N PRO A 260 4.22 -15.05 33.87
CA PRO A 260 3.19 -15.81 33.17
C PRO A 260 1.75 -15.44 33.59
N GLY A 261 0.87 -15.24 32.61
CA GLY A 261 -0.53 -14.87 32.80
C GLY A 261 -0.76 -13.44 33.31
N LYS A 262 0.27 -12.59 33.36
CA LYS A 262 0.16 -11.18 33.76
C LYS A 262 0.05 -10.26 32.56
N THR A 263 -0.39 -9.03 32.84
CA THR A 263 -0.63 -7.97 31.86
C THR A 263 -0.05 -6.66 32.34
N ILE A 264 0.66 -5.95 31.46
CA ILE A 264 0.92 -4.51 31.57
C ILE A 264 -0.16 -3.80 30.75
N ARG A 265 -0.78 -2.76 31.31
CA ARG A 265 -1.92 -2.07 30.70
C ARG A 265 -1.73 -0.56 30.71
N TYR A 266 -1.96 0.07 29.57
CA TYR A 266 -2.01 1.51 29.38
C TYR A 266 -3.37 1.95 28.89
N GLU A 267 -3.86 3.09 29.36
CA GLU A 267 -5.12 3.67 28.95
C GLU A 267 -4.99 5.16 28.70
N LYS A 268 -5.57 5.63 27.60
CA LYS A 268 -5.70 7.04 27.26
C LYS A 268 -7.14 7.37 26.94
N ASN A 269 -7.65 8.42 27.58
CA ASN A 269 -8.99 8.94 27.37
C ASN A 269 -8.96 10.26 26.58
N GLY A 270 -10.03 10.51 25.82
CA GLY A 270 -10.16 11.62 24.87
C GLY A 270 -9.68 11.26 23.45
N PRO A 271 -9.93 12.13 22.45
CA PRO A 271 -9.50 11.90 21.08
C PRO A 271 -7.97 11.99 20.94
N GLY A 272 -7.39 11.06 20.19
CA GLY A 272 -5.95 11.00 20.00
C GLY A 272 -5.53 9.92 18.99
N ALA A 273 -4.22 9.73 18.87
CA ALA A 273 -3.66 8.58 18.16
C ALA A 273 -2.40 8.09 18.88
N ILE A 274 -2.11 6.80 18.72
CA ILE A 274 -0.78 6.25 18.95
C ILE A 274 0.03 6.50 17.67
N TYR A 275 1.23 7.04 17.82
CA TYR A 275 2.12 7.36 16.70
C TYR A 275 3.36 6.47 16.66
N GLU A 276 3.76 5.95 17.82
CA GLU A 276 4.90 5.05 17.92
C GLU A 276 4.69 4.09 19.08
N ILE A 277 5.06 2.82 18.88
CA ILE A 277 5.26 1.84 19.94
C ILE A 277 6.67 1.32 19.77
N ALA A 278 7.49 1.43 20.81
CA ALA A 278 8.78 0.78 20.91
C ALA A 278 8.71 -0.32 21.96
N LEU A 279 9.30 -1.48 21.66
CA LEU A 279 9.33 -2.63 22.56
C LEU A 279 10.64 -3.38 22.40
N GLN A 280 11.28 -3.69 23.51
CA GLN A 280 12.35 -4.68 23.60
C GLN A 280 11.97 -5.67 24.70
N ILE A 281 12.16 -6.97 24.42
CA ILE A 281 11.88 -8.02 25.39
C ILE A 281 13.12 -8.91 25.57
N THR A 282 13.30 -9.42 26.78
CA THR A 282 14.28 -10.49 27.06
C THR A 282 13.63 -11.61 27.85
N ALA A 283 14.07 -12.85 27.61
CA ALA A 283 13.58 -14.05 28.26
C ALA A 283 14.63 -15.16 28.11
N GLU A 284 14.51 -16.23 28.90
CA GLU A 284 15.38 -17.42 28.78
C GLU A 284 15.25 -18.05 27.38
N ASN A 285 14.02 -18.27 26.91
CA ASN A 285 13.71 -18.69 25.56
C ASN A 285 13.05 -17.54 24.79
N LEU A 286 13.87 -16.62 24.27
CA LEU A 286 13.41 -15.46 23.50
C LEU A 286 12.54 -15.83 22.28
N PRO A 287 12.88 -16.85 21.45
CA PRO A 287 12.02 -17.24 20.34
C PRO A 287 10.59 -17.59 20.74
N GLN A 288 10.42 -18.30 21.86
CA GLN A 288 9.09 -18.60 22.40
C GLN A 288 8.44 -17.34 22.98
N ALA A 289 9.19 -16.50 23.70
CA ALA A 289 8.66 -15.27 24.28
C ALA A 289 8.13 -14.28 23.22
N LEU A 290 8.76 -14.19 22.05
CA LEU A 290 8.28 -13.37 20.92
C LEU A 290 6.93 -13.84 20.37
N ARG A 291 6.63 -15.14 20.50
CA ARG A 291 5.37 -15.77 20.06
C ARG A 291 4.30 -15.80 21.15
N SER A 292 4.70 -15.88 22.42
CA SER A 292 3.77 -16.02 23.56
C SER A 292 3.54 -14.72 24.32
N THR A 293 4.30 -13.67 24.05
CA THR A 293 3.99 -12.30 24.50
C THR A 293 3.14 -11.64 23.43
N VAL A 294 2.00 -11.12 23.84
CA VAL A 294 0.96 -10.62 22.94
C VAL A 294 0.76 -9.14 23.18
N ILE A 295 0.67 -8.37 22.10
CA ILE A 295 0.14 -7.02 22.13
C ILE A 295 -1.35 -7.06 21.77
N GLN A 296 -2.16 -6.46 22.61
CA GLN A 296 -3.60 -6.26 22.41
C GLN A 296 -3.89 -4.76 22.43
N ALA A 297 -4.73 -4.28 21.52
CA ALA A 297 -5.25 -2.92 21.56
C ALA A 297 -6.76 -2.87 21.34
N THR A 298 -7.41 -2.02 22.13
CA THR A 298 -8.84 -1.71 22.04
C THR A 298 -8.99 -0.21 21.78
N PHE A 299 -9.65 0.15 20.68
CA PHE A 299 -9.97 1.52 20.34
C PHE A 299 -11.47 1.71 20.43
N ASP A 300 -11.92 2.71 21.19
CA ASP A 300 -13.33 3.08 21.33
C ASP A 300 -14.30 1.95 21.74
N GLY A 301 -13.78 0.93 22.41
CA GLY A 301 -14.54 -0.22 22.90
C GLY A 301 -14.36 -1.49 22.04
N ASP A 302 -13.79 -1.36 20.84
CA ASP A 302 -13.57 -2.47 19.92
C ASP A 302 -12.12 -2.92 19.96
N ARG A 303 -11.91 -4.23 20.19
CA ARG A 303 -10.59 -4.84 20.13
C ARG A 303 -10.22 -5.10 18.67
N THR A 304 -9.32 -4.28 18.13
CA THR A 304 -8.88 -4.37 16.72
C THR A 304 -7.47 -4.93 16.57
N VAL A 305 -6.68 -4.99 17.65
CA VAL A 305 -5.34 -5.56 17.63
C VAL A 305 -5.25 -6.76 18.58
N TRP A 306 -4.78 -7.87 18.04
CA TRP A 306 -4.30 -9.03 18.77
C TRP A 306 -3.21 -9.69 17.93
N CYS A 307 -1.95 -9.55 18.32
CA CYS A 307 -0.82 -10.23 17.67
C CYS A 307 0.25 -10.63 18.69
N PRO A 308 1.00 -11.73 18.46
CA PRO A 308 2.29 -11.91 19.11
C PRO A 308 3.19 -10.73 18.79
N VAL A 309 4.00 -10.30 19.76
CA VAL A 309 4.85 -9.11 19.59
C VAL A 309 5.85 -9.30 18.45
N GLY A 310 6.40 -10.50 18.27
CA GLY A 310 7.31 -10.80 17.18
C GLY A 310 6.70 -10.54 15.79
N ASP A 311 5.48 -11.02 15.57
CA ASP A 311 4.74 -10.88 14.31
C ASP A 311 4.21 -9.44 14.12
N PHE A 312 3.71 -8.80 15.17
CA PHE A 312 3.24 -7.41 15.14
C PHE A 312 4.33 -6.45 14.67
N PHE A 313 5.56 -6.66 15.14
CA PHE A 313 6.74 -5.89 14.75
C PHE A 313 7.50 -6.50 13.57
N GLY A 314 6.97 -7.50 12.87
CA GLY A 314 7.55 -8.04 11.62
C GLY A 314 8.89 -8.75 11.75
N THR A 315 9.30 -9.17 12.95
CA THR A 315 10.53 -9.96 13.19
C THR A 315 10.24 -11.46 13.35
N GLY A 316 8.98 -11.82 13.56
CA GLY A 316 8.55 -13.19 13.85
C GLY A 316 9.18 -13.71 15.15
N TYR A 317 9.61 -14.97 15.16
CA TYR A 317 10.21 -15.60 16.35
C TYR A 317 11.71 -15.32 16.53
N LYS A 318 12.33 -14.47 15.69
CA LYS A 318 13.77 -14.23 15.75
C LYS A 318 14.12 -12.79 15.41
N ILE A 319 14.80 -12.12 16.32
CA ILE A 319 15.39 -10.80 16.09
C ILE A 319 16.30 -10.83 14.86
N SER A 320 15.82 -10.16 13.81
CA SER A 320 16.52 -9.99 12.56
C SER A 320 16.47 -8.50 12.21
N PRO A 321 17.61 -7.79 12.19
CA PRO A 321 17.59 -6.35 11.99
C PRO A 321 17.05 -5.97 10.62
N TYR A 322 16.09 -5.06 10.61
CA TYR A 322 15.51 -4.52 9.39
C TYR A 322 14.91 -3.15 9.68
N SER A 323 14.64 -2.40 8.62
CA SER A 323 13.80 -1.21 8.74
C SER A 323 13.00 -1.04 7.45
N THR A 324 11.73 -0.72 7.62
CA THR A 324 10.79 -0.28 6.60
C THR A 324 10.38 1.16 6.95
N TRP A 325 9.38 1.69 6.25
CA TRP A 325 8.80 2.98 6.60
C TRP A 325 8.03 2.89 7.93
N GLN A 326 7.22 1.85 8.15
CA GLN A 326 6.34 1.74 9.31
C GLN A 326 6.90 0.91 10.47
N THR A 327 7.87 0.04 10.24
CA THR A 327 8.41 -0.85 11.26
C THR A 327 9.92 -1.00 11.18
N SER A 328 10.56 -1.26 12.31
CA SER A 328 11.99 -1.58 12.35
C SER A 328 12.33 -2.48 13.53
N THR A 329 13.41 -3.24 13.38
CA THR A 329 14.05 -3.97 14.47
C THR A 329 15.55 -3.71 14.37
N ASP A 330 16.19 -3.31 15.47
CA ASP A 330 17.64 -3.09 15.50
C ASP A 330 18.42 -4.35 15.92
N SER A 331 19.75 -4.27 15.91
CA SER A 331 20.62 -5.38 16.30
C SER A 331 20.61 -5.71 17.79
N LEU A 332 20.03 -4.85 18.63
CA LEU A 332 19.85 -5.09 20.06
C LEU A 332 18.48 -5.71 20.38
N GLY A 333 17.61 -5.83 19.38
CA GLY A 333 16.26 -6.37 19.52
C GLY A 333 15.21 -5.34 19.92
N LYS A 334 15.52 -4.04 19.84
CA LYS A 334 14.50 -3.00 19.96
C LYS A 334 13.66 -3.00 18.69
N MET A 335 12.39 -3.32 18.87
CA MET A 335 11.36 -3.30 17.84
C MET A 335 10.59 -1.99 17.92
N VAL A 336 10.27 -1.38 16.77
CA VAL A 336 9.53 -0.13 16.69
C VAL A 336 8.48 -0.22 15.60
N THR A 337 7.29 0.28 15.87
CA THR A 337 6.26 0.55 14.86
C THR A 337 5.84 2.01 14.91
N LYS A 338 5.56 2.57 13.73
CA LYS A 338 5.11 3.94 13.48
C LYS A 338 3.78 3.99 12.72
N TRP A 339 3.03 2.89 12.71
CA TRP A 339 1.64 2.91 12.26
C TRP A 339 0.85 3.89 13.13
N ILE A 340 0.13 4.82 12.50
CA ILE A 340 -0.74 5.76 13.22
C ILE A 340 -2.04 5.04 13.56
N MET A 341 -2.35 4.93 14.86
CA MET A 341 -3.51 4.22 15.37
C MET A 341 -4.47 5.22 16.03
N PRO A 342 -5.40 5.82 15.28
CA PRO A 342 -6.29 6.84 15.82
C PRO A 342 -7.45 6.24 16.61
N TYR A 343 -7.96 7.03 17.55
CA TYR A 343 -9.14 6.74 18.35
C TYR A 343 -9.90 8.03 18.65
N ARG A 344 -11.23 7.92 18.73
CA ARG A 344 -12.15 9.05 18.92
C ARG A 344 -12.33 9.39 20.39
N ASN A 345 -12.45 8.39 21.24
CA ASN A 345 -12.82 8.51 22.65
C ASN A 345 -11.78 7.92 23.59
N SER A 346 -11.21 6.75 23.28
CA SER A 346 -10.28 6.05 24.17
C SER A 346 -9.42 5.02 23.45
N ALA A 347 -8.22 4.80 23.97
CA ALA A 347 -7.35 3.69 23.59
C ALA A 347 -6.86 2.93 24.83
N VAL A 348 -6.89 1.61 24.75
CA VAL A 348 -6.30 0.69 25.73
C VAL A 348 -5.28 -0.17 25.01
N ILE A 349 -4.06 -0.25 25.53
CA ILE A 349 -2.99 -1.11 25.02
C ILE A 349 -2.51 -2.01 26.15
N GLU A 350 -2.37 -3.30 25.84
CA GLU A 350 -2.00 -4.33 26.79
C GLU A 350 -0.87 -5.20 26.23
N LEU A 351 0.14 -5.45 27.06
CA LEU A 351 1.15 -6.49 26.83
C LEU A 351 0.83 -7.66 27.76
N ILE A 352 0.58 -8.83 27.18
CA ILE A 352 0.10 -10.02 27.90
C ILE A 352 1.12 -11.14 27.71
N ASN A 353 1.61 -11.72 28.81
CA ASN A 353 2.44 -12.91 28.74
C ASN A 353 1.57 -14.16 28.82
N LEU A 354 1.36 -14.83 27.70
CA LEU A 354 0.65 -16.12 27.59
C LEU A 354 1.60 -17.32 27.62
N GLY A 355 2.91 -17.09 27.80
CA GLY A 355 3.92 -18.14 27.95
C GLY A 355 3.97 -18.72 29.35
N ASP A 356 4.94 -19.60 29.56
CA ASP A 356 5.21 -20.30 30.82
C ASP A 356 6.48 -19.80 31.56
N GLN A 357 7.19 -18.84 30.96
CA GLN A 357 8.39 -18.19 31.52
C GLN A 357 8.15 -16.69 31.76
N PRO A 358 8.87 -16.05 32.70
CA PRO A 358 8.87 -14.59 32.81
C PRO A 358 9.51 -13.93 31.58
N VAL A 359 9.04 -12.73 31.26
CA VAL A 359 9.58 -11.87 30.19
C VAL A 359 9.90 -10.51 30.78
N PHE A 360 11.06 -9.94 30.46
CA PHE A 360 11.45 -8.60 30.91
C PHE A 360 11.25 -7.60 29.79
N ILE A 361 10.58 -6.49 30.09
CA ILE A 361 10.04 -5.55 29.12
C ILE A 361 10.72 -4.18 29.28
N ASP A 362 11.13 -3.62 28.14
CA ASP A 362 11.40 -2.19 27.97
C ASP A 362 10.48 -1.67 26.86
N ASP A 363 9.47 -0.87 27.21
CA ASP A 363 8.50 -0.33 26.26
C ASP A 363 8.38 1.19 26.31
N GLU A 364 7.88 1.77 25.22
CA GLU A 364 7.49 3.18 25.17
C GLU A 364 6.35 3.34 24.16
N ILE A 365 5.22 3.91 24.59
CA ILE A 365 4.08 4.21 23.75
C ILE A 365 3.94 5.72 23.62
N THR A 366 4.06 6.23 22.40
CA THR A 366 3.91 7.66 22.10
C THR A 366 2.50 7.96 21.62
N PHE A 367 1.76 8.72 22.41
CA PHE A 367 0.45 9.27 22.05
C PHE A 367 0.59 10.72 21.58
N GLY A 368 -0.29 11.15 20.68
CA GLY A 368 -0.38 12.53 20.23
C GLY A 368 -1.81 12.98 19.98
N LYS A 369 -1.99 14.29 19.80
CA LYS A 369 -3.28 14.83 19.38
C LYS A 369 -3.57 14.39 17.96
N TYR A 370 -4.76 13.84 17.75
CA TYR A 370 -5.29 13.50 16.43
C TYR A 370 -6.66 14.16 16.26
N ARG A 371 -6.98 14.59 15.04
CA ARG A 371 -8.30 15.13 14.71
C ARG A 371 -9.12 14.03 14.06
N TRP A 372 -10.01 13.43 14.83
CA TRP A 372 -10.98 12.49 14.28
C TRP A 372 -11.88 13.17 13.23
N THR A 373 -12.01 12.57 12.06
CA THR A 373 -12.89 13.00 10.97
C THR A 373 -13.86 11.88 10.60
N SER A 374 -14.75 12.10 9.64
CA SER A 374 -15.59 11.03 9.09
C SER A 374 -14.80 10.02 8.23
N GLN A 375 -13.56 10.34 7.88
CA GLN A 375 -12.67 9.44 7.13
C GLN A 375 -11.76 8.64 8.06
N SER A 376 -11.58 9.05 9.31
CA SER A 376 -10.68 8.34 10.23
C SER A 376 -11.09 6.87 10.43
N MET A 377 -10.12 5.97 10.35
CA MET A 377 -10.28 4.53 10.51
C MET A 377 -9.46 4.03 11.69
N HIS A 378 -9.96 3.02 12.42
CA HIS A 378 -9.16 2.36 13.43
C HIS A 378 -8.08 1.47 12.78
N PHE A 379 -6.90 1.47 13.38
CA PHE A 379 -5.85 0.51 13.03
C PHE A 379 -6.24 -0.88 13.53
N GLY A 380 -6.05 -1.90 12.71
CA GLY A 380 -6.27 -3.30 13.05
C GLY A 380 -5.07 -4.17 12.70
N ALA A 381 -4.79 -5.17 13.53
CA ALA A 381 -3.78 -6.18 13.27
C ALA A 381 -4.18 -7.48 13.97
N ILE A 382 -4.29 -8.55 13.19
CA ILE A 382 -4.64 -9.88 13.70
C ILE A 382 -3.57 -10.88 13.29
N TRP A 383 -3.50 -11.98 14.04
CA TRP A 383 -2.56 -13.06 13.79
C TRP A 383 -3.28 -14.40 13.68
N HIS A 384 -2.79 -15.24 12.80
CA HIS A 384 -3.22 -16.62 12.62
C HIS A 384 -2.03 -17.49 12.21
N GLU A 385 -2.02 -18.76 12.61
CA GLU A 385 -1.00 -19.73 12.23
C GLU A 385 -1.64 -20.99 11.68
N TYR A 386 -1.13 -21.43 10.53
CA TYR A 386 -1.49 -22.68 9.91
C TYR A 386 -0.42 -23.74 10.18
N HIS A 387 -0.85 -24.94 10.55
CA HIS A 387 0.03 -26.08 10.80
C HIS A 387 -0.31 -27.26 9.90
N GLY A 388 0.69 -28.06 9.55
CA GLY A 388 0.48 -29.31 8.80
C GLY A 388 0.00 -29.11 7.36
N ILE A 389 0.29 -27.95 6.75
CA ILE A 389 0.03 -27.69 5.34
C ILE A 389 1.30 -27.99 4.55
N ASP A 390 1.23 -29.00 3.70
CA ASP A 390 2.34 -29.37 2.81
C ASP A 390 2.31 -28.53 1.52
N ALA A 391 3.46 -27.99 1.13
CA ALA A 391 3.63 -27.43 -0.20
C ALA A 391 3.42 -28.53 -1.26
N LYS A 392 2.54 -28.27 -2.23
CA LYS A 392 2.24 -29.22 -3.31
C LYS A 392 3.21 -29.06 -4.48
N GLY A 393 3.51 -30.18 -5.14
CA GLY A 393 4.52 -30.24 -6.18
C GLY A 393 3.98 -29.83 -7.55
N HIS A 394 4.92 -29.54 -8.46
CA HIS A 394 4.66 -29.21 -9.86
C HIS A 394 5.54 -30.10 -10.77
N GLN A 395 5.03 -30.59 -11.91
CA GLN A 395 5.85 -31.19 -12.99
C GLN A 395 5.70 -30.44 -14.33
N GLY A 396 6.71 -29.65 -14.75
CA GLY A 396 6.70 -28.90 -16.03
C GLY A 396 5.86 -27.61 -16.00
N ASN A 397 4.72 -27.59 -16.71
CA ASN A 397 3.60 -26.63 -16.52
C ASN A 397 2.28 -27.34 -16.08
N HIS A 398 2.37 -28.60 -15.63
CA HIS A 398 1.26 -29.38 -15.13
C HIS A 398 1.31 -29.57 -13.61
N LEU A 399 0.16 -29.32 -12.98
CA LEU A 399 -0.10 -29.61 -11.58
C LEU A 399 -0.20 -31.12 -11.42
N ILE A 400 0.54 -31.68 -10.47
CA ILE A 400 0.55 -33.12 -10.19
C ILE A 400 -0.31 -33.49 -8.98
N ASP A 401 -0.76 -32.49 -8.21
CA ASP A 401 -1.51 -32.62 -6.97
C ASP A 401 -2.77 -31.72 -6.97
N ASN A 402 -3.72 -32.00 -6.07
CA ASN A 402 -4.77 -31.04 -5.72
C ASN A 402 -4.12 -29.89 -4.95
N HIS A 403 -4.19 -28.69 -5.53
CA HIS A 403 -3.73 -27.45 -4.91
C HIS A 403 -4.93 -26.77 -4.26
N ASP A 404 -4.69 -26.03 -3.18
CA ASP A 404 -5.70 -25.28 -2.44
C ASP A 404 -5.15 -23.90 -2.07
N ASP A 405 -5.99 -22.88 -2.09
CA ASP A 405 -5.62 -21.54 -1.60
C ASP A 405 -5.62 -21.49 -0.07
N ILE A 406 -4.67 -20.75 0.49
CA ILE A 406 -4.66 -20.44 1.94
C ILE A 406 -5.32 -19.08 2.14
N ASN A 407 -6.49 -19.08 2.76
CA ASN A 407 -7.16 -17.84 3.18
C ASN A 407 -6.44 -17.23 4.40
N PHE A 408 -5.56 -16.26 4.21
CA PHE A 408 -4.82 -15.66 5.32
C PHE A 408 -5.58 -14.54 6.05
N VAL A 409 -6.68 -14.01 5.50
CA VAL A 409 -7.49 -12.96 6.14
C VAL A 409 -8.90 -12.88 5.55
N THR A 410 -9.91 -12.68 6.39
CA THR A 410 -11.28 -12.32 5.98
C THR A 410 -11.70 -11.08 6.74
N LEU A 411 -12.13 -10.05 6.02
CA LEU A 411 -12.50 -8.75 6.55
C LEU A 411 -13.93 -8.41 6.12
N GLU A 412 -14.70 -7.81 7.02
CA GLU A 412 -16.02 -7.24 6.75
C GLU A 412 -16.04 -5.79 7.25
N GLY A 413 -16.58 -4.86 6.45
CA GLY A 413 -16.66 -3.44 6.78
C GLY A 413 -16.02 -2.53 5.75
N GLU A 414 -15.80 -1.27 6.14
CA GLU A 414 -15.15 -0.24 5.32
C GLU A 414 -13.76 0.07 5.91
N GLY A 415 -12.71 -0.11 5.11
CA GLY A 415 -11.31 0.03 5.53
C GLY A 415 -10.35 0.02 4.33
N LEU A 416 -9.04 0.01 4.62
CA LEU A 416 -7.95 -0.12 3.64
C LEU A 416 -7.04 -1.30 3.94
#